data_AF-A0A1Q6T6E0-F1
#
_entry.id   AF-A0A1Q6T6E0-F1
#
_cell.length_a   1.000
_cell.length_b   1.000
_cell.length_c   1.000
_cell.angle_alpha   90.00
_cell.angle_beta   90.00
_cell.angle_gamma   90.00
#
_symmetry.space_group_name_H-M   'P 1'
#
loop_
_entity.id
_entity.type
_entity.pdbx_description
1 polymer ?
#
loop_
_entity_poly.entity_id
_entity_poly.type
_entity_poly.pdbx_seq_one_letter_code
_entity_poly.pdbx_strand_id
1 'polypeptide(L)'
;MYDKFRVICCENREKYPGKLFIDIYPADHITHELLYRMRLKLTPDVYDITGGVYLDDLKNGEVRLKYIKHHDKMLQKQQDAMRARIDPQIKKLFYAMKERGVTQTIQASLTEAYEVFNLDMTYPKSAREAELMQARERRQKRENIMKERQAYYARQKYAANPHIRLMIKQLERSGD
;
A
#
# COMPACT_ATOMS: atom_id res chain seq x y z
N MET A 1 -29.20 -15.13 -6.01
CA MET A 1 -27.83 -14.83 -5.56
C MET A 1 -26.91 -15.08 -6.74
N TYR A 2 -26.16 -14.06 -7.14
CA TYR A 2 -25.07 -14.14 -8.12
C TYR A 2 -23.78 -13.97 -7.32
N ASP A 3 -22.74 -14.71 -7.68
CA ASP A 3 -21.47 -14.60 -6.98
C ASP A 3 -20.74 -13.36 -7.49
N LYS A 4 -20.34 -12.52 -6.55
CA LYS A 4 -19.66 -11.27 -6.86
C LYS A 4 -18.20 -11.40 -6.52
N PHE A 5 -17.35 -11.03 -7.46
CA PHE A 5 -15.90 -11.04 -7.31
C PHE A 5 -15.35 -9.63 -7.46
N ARG A 6 -14.26 -9.37 -6.77
CA ARG A 6 -13.38 -8.22 -7.02
C ARG A 6 -12.28 -8.65 -7.96
N VAL A 7 -11.94 -7.75 -8.86
CA VAL A 7 -10.89 -7.93 -9.83
C VAL A 7 -9.96 -6.73 -9.78
N ILE A 8 -8.66 -7.00 -9.72
CA ILE A 8 -7.61 -6.01 -9.98
C ILE A 8 -6.85 -6.44 -11.23
N CYS A 9 -6.39 -5.48 -12.01
CA CYS A 9 -5.41 -5.76 -13.05
C CYS A 9 -4.22 -4.83 -12.89
N CYS A 10 -3.03 -5.41 -12.81
CA CYS A 10 -1.80 -4.69 -12.59
C CYS A 10 -0.80 -4.91 -13.73
N GLU A 11 0.03 -3.91 -13.98
CA GLU A 11 1.13 -3.98 -14.93
C GLU A 11 2.40 -3.41 -14.33
N ASN A 12 3.56 -3.90 -14.78
CA ASN A 12 4.84 -3.25 -14.54
C ASN A 12 5.48 -2.97 -15.90
N ARG A 13 5.72 -1.70 -16.21
CA ARG A 13 6.22 -1.29 -17.54
C ARG A 13 7.73 -1.46 -17.70
N GLU A 14 8.46 -1.65 -16.61
CA GLU A 14 9.92 -1.70 -16.59
C GLU A 14 10.43 -3.13 -16.52
N LYS A 15 10.07 -3.85 -15.46
CA LYS A 15 10.57 -5.20 -15.16
C LYS A 15 9.80 -6.29 -15.90
N TYR A 16 8.52 -6.06 -16.21
CA TYR A 16 7.65 -7.04 -16.86
C TYR A 16 6.83 -6.42 -18.01
N PRO A 17 7.50 -5.82 -19.01
CA PRO A 17 6.82 -5.08 -20.06
C PRO A 17 5.82 -5.95 -20.81
N GLY A 18 4.60 -5.43 -20.98
CA GLY A 18 3.50 -6.12 -21.67
C GLY A 18 2.83 -7.24 -20.87
N LYS A 19 3.30 -7.55 -19.64
CA LYS A 19 2.68 -8.55 -18.78
C LYS A 19 1.56 -7.94 -17.95
N LEU A 20 0.36 -8.51 -18.09
CA LEU A 20 -0.81 -8.18 -17.30
C LEU A 20 -1.00 -9.21 -16.18
N PHE A 21 -1.03 -8.74 -14.95
CA PHE A 21 -1.35 -9.54 -13.77
C PHE A 21 -2.82 -9.30 -13.42
N ILE A 22 -3.65 -10.35 -13.43
CA ILE A 22 -5.07 -10.24 -13.11
C ILE A 22 -5.34 -11.08 -11.87
N ASP A 23 -5.97 -10.47 -10.88
CA ASP A 23 -6.39 -11.19 -9.68
C ASP A 23 -7.89 -11.08 -9.45
N ILE A 24 -8.49 -12.23 -9.13
CA ILE A 24 -9.91 -12.41 -8.91
C ILE A 24 -10.12 -13.02 -7.54
N TYR A 25 -10.98 -12.41 -6.73
CA TYR A 25 -11.27 -12.85 -5.37
C TYR A 25 -12.74 -12.59 -5.01
N PRO A 26 -13.42 -13.45 -4.22
CA PRO A 26 -14.79 -13.20 -3.77
C PRO A 26 -14.95 -11.84 -3.07
N ALA A 27 -15.96 -11.05 -3.47
CA ALA A 27 -16.07 -9.65 -3.08
C ALA A 27 -16.41 -9.42 -1.60
N ASP A 28 -17.01 -10.41 -0.95
CA ASP A 28 -17.49 -10.35 0.43
C ASP A 28 -16.35 -10.44 1.47
N HIS A 29 -15.17 -10.89 1.06
CA HIS A 29 -14.06 -11.22 1.97
C HIS A 29 -12.88 -10.26 1.90
N ILE A 30 -12.79 -9.42 0.88
CA ILE A 30 -11.61 -8.59 0.62
C ILE A 30 -12.01 -7.21 0.09
N THR A 31 -11.22 -6.18 0.35
CA THR A 31 -11.34 -4.87 -0.31
C THR A 31 -10.44 -4.81 -1.55
N HIS A 32 -10.71 -3.88 -2.47
CA HIS A 32 -9.86 -3.69 -3.66
C HIS A 32 -8.41 -3.39 -3.29
N GLU A 33 -8.22 -2.48 -2.34
CA GLU A 33 -6.90 -2.09 -1.82
C GLU A 33 -6.14 -3.27 -1.20
N LEU A 34 -6.84 -4.13 -0.43
CA LEU A 34 -6.20 -5.32 0.16
C LEU A 34 -5.75 -6.30 -0.92
N LEU A 35 -6.59 -6.56 -1.92
CA LEU A 35 -6.23 -7.44 -3.04
C LEU A 35 -5.02 -6.89 -3.80
N TYR A 36 -4.96 -5.57 -4.02
CA TYR A 36 -3.82 -4.92 -4.67
C TYR A 36 -2.52 -5.05 -3.86
N ARG A 37 -2.57 -4.86 -2.55
CA ARG A 37 -1.39 -5.05 -1.68
C ARG A 37 -0.88 -6.48 -1.66
N MET A 38 -1.77 -7.46 -1.68
CA MET A 38 -1.37 -8.87 -1.80
C MET A 38 -0.61 -9.13 -3.10
N ARG A 39 -1.06 -8.54 -4.21
CA ARG A 39 -0.35 -8.59 -5.49
C ARG A 39 1.03 -7.91 -5.39
N LEU A 40 1.14 -6.74 -4.76
CA LEU A 40 2.43 -6.06 -4.57
C LEU A 40 3.46 -6.90 -3.80
N LYS A 41 3.03 -7.71 -2.81
CA LYS A 41 3.95 -8.62 -2.08
C LYS A 41 4.50 -9.72 -2.98
N LEU A 42 3.68 -10.25 -3.90
CA LEU A 42 4.08 -11.30 -4.85
C LEU A 42 4.93 -10.74 -5.99
N THR A 43 4.58 -9.55 -6.47
CA THR A 43 5.26 -8.88 -7.57
C THR A 43 5.40 -7.40 -7.23
N PRO A 44 6.55 -7.00 -6.65
CA PRO A 44 6.84 -5.60 -6.38
C PRO A 44 6.81 -4.74 -7.66
N ASP A 45 6.54 -3.45 -7.48
CA ASP A 45 6.58 -2.43 -8.54
C ASP A 45 5.54 -2.60 -9.66
N VAL A 46 4.42 -3.29 -9.40
CA VAL A 46 3.28 -3.30 -10.32
C VAL A 46 2.30 -2.17 -9.95
N TYR A 47 1.56 -1.67 -10.93
CA TYR A 47 0.57 -0.61 -10.76
C TYR A 47 -0.81 -1.11 -11.15
N ASP A 48 -1.83 -0.88 -10.32
CA ASP A 48 -3.23 -1.11 -10.70
C ASP A 48 -3.66 -0.11 -11.78
N ILE A 49 -4.03 -0.65 -12.94
CA ILE A 49 -4.44 0.12 -14.12
C ILE A 49 -5.97 0.19 -14.26
N THR A 50 -6.71 -0.51 -13.40
CA THR A 50 -8.18 -0.60 -13.50
C THR A 50 -8.91 0.28 -12.50
N GLY A 51 -8.30 0.57 -11.35
CA GLY A 51 -8.86 1.45 -10.34
C GLY A 51 -10.12 0.90 -9.65
N GLY A 52 -10.41 -0.40 -9.81
CA GLY A 52 -11.60 -1.05 -9.25
C GLY A 52 -12.45 -1.75 -10.28
N VAL A 53 -12.53 -3.08 -10.22
CA VAL A 53 -13.44 -3.87 -11.06
C VAL A 53 -14.21 -4.88 -10.21
N TYR A 54 -15.50 -4.98 -10.48
CA TYR A 54 -16.33 -6.09 -10.01
C TYR A 54 -16.68 -7.01 -11.17
N LEU A 55 -16.71 -8.29 -10.88
CA LEU A 55 -17.15 -9.33 -11.79
C LEU A 55 -18.36 -10.02 -11.16
N ASP A 56 -19.50 -9.98 -11.84
CA ASP A 56 -20.70 -10.70 -11.43
C ASP A 56 -20.80 -11.98 -12.26
N ASP A 57 -20.83 -13.14 -11.59
CA ASP A 57 -21.09 -14.46 -12.17
C ASP A 57 -22.61 -14.69 -12.22
N LEU A 58 -23.19 -14.57 -13.42
CA LEU A 58 -24.62 -14.69 -13.62
C LEU A 58 -25.01 -16.16 -13.79
N LYS A 59 -26.20 -16.53 -13.30
CA LYS A 59 -26.68 -17.93 -13.29
C LYS A 59 -26.79 -18.58 -14.67
N ASN A 60 -26.83 -17.79 -15.74
CA ASN A 60 -26.85 -18.25 -17.13
C ASN A 60 -25.45 -18.54 -17.69
N GLY A 61 -24.39 -18.47 -16.87
CA GLY A 61 -23.00 -18.65 -17.28
C GLY A 61 -22.38 -17.40 -17.90
N GLU A 62 -23.11 -16.28 -17.97
CA GLU A 62 -22.57 -15.01 -18.44
C GLU A 62 -21.82 -14.27 -17.32
N VAL A 63 -20.77 -13.55 -17.73
CA VAL A 63 -19.96 -12.75 -16.82
C VAL A 63 -20.11 -11.27 -17.15
N ARG A 64 -20.45 -10.48 -16.14
CA ARG A 64 -20.58 -9.01 -16.25
C ARG A 64 -19.46 -8.30 -15.51
N LEU A 65 -18.73 -7.42 -16.20
CA LEU A 65 -17.68 -6.60 -15.61
C LEU A 65 -18.19 -5.18 -15.35
N LYS A 66 -18.03 -4.71 -14.11
CA LYS A 66 -18.41 -3.38 -13.65
C LYS A 66 -17.19 -2.65 -13.10
N TYR A 67 -16.73 -1.65 -13.84
CA TYR A 67 -15.61 -0.81 -13.43
C TYR A 67 -16.12 0.30 -12.50
N ILE A 68 -15.33 0.61 -11.47
CA ILE A 68 -15.56 1.78 -10.63
C ILE A 68 -15.25 3.01 -11.48
N LYS A 69 -16.24 3.90 -11.63
CA LYS A 69 -16.10 5.10 -12.45
C LYS A 69 -15.21 6.11 -11.73
N HIS A 70 -14.21 6.62 -12.43
CA HIS A 70 -13.47 7.80 -12.00
C HIS A 70 -14.35 9.06 -12.09
N HIS A 71 -14.15 10.05 -11.23
CA HIS A 71 -14.83 11.35 -11.39
C HIS A 71 -14.29 12.15 -12.59
N ASP A 72 -13.05 11.90 -12.99
CA ASP A 72 -12.39 12.54 -14.12
C ASP A 72 -12.76 11.87 -15.46
N LYS A 73 -13.25 12.67 -16.42
CA LYS A 73 -13.66 12.21 -17.75
C LYS A 73 -12.49 11.71 -18.62
N MET A 74 -11.29 12.27 -18.47
CA MET A 74 -10.09 11.80 -19.18
C MET A 74 -9.71 10.40 -18.69
N LEU A 75 -9.74 10.19 -17.37
CA LEU A 75 -9.46 8.88 -16.78
C LEU A 75 -10.52 7.84 -17.16
N GLN A 76 -11.80 8.23 -17.24
CA GLN A 76 -12.85 7.34 -17.77
C GLN A 76 -12.58 6.92 -19.21
N LYS A 77 -12.20 7.85 -20.11
CA LYS A 77 -11.86 7.51 -21.50
C LYS A 77 -10.66 6.56 -21.59
N GLN A 78 -9.65 6.78 -20.77
CA GLN A 78 -8.49 5.87 -20.69
C GLN A 78 -8.91 4.49 -20.19
N GLN A 79 -9.74 4.44 -19.15
CA GLN A 79 -10.29 3.18 -18.62
C GLN A 79 -11.06 2.43 -19.72
N ASP A 80 -11.98 3.10 -20.44
CA ASP A 80 -12.75 2.49 -21.52
C ASP A 80 -11.87 1.98 -22.67
N ALA A 81 -10.82 2.72 -23.05
CA ALA A 81 -9.86 2.26 -24.07
C ALA A 81 -9.12 0.98 -23.63
N MET A 82 -8.82 0.84 -22.34
CA MET A 82 -8.15 -0.34 -21.80
C MET A 82 -9.08 -1.57 -21.72
N ARG A 83 -10.41 -1.37 -21.56
CA ARG A 83 -11.38 -2.48 -21.42
C ARG A 83 -11.38 -3.44 -22.58
N ALA A 84 -11.22 -2.96 -23.82
CA ALA A 84 -11.14 -3.81 -25.00
C ALA A 84 -9.99 -4.83 -24.91
N ARG A 85 -8.88 -4.46 -24.27
CA ARG A 85 -7.71 -5.31 -24.06
C ARG A 85 -7.84 -6.21 -22.83
N ILE A 86 -8.44 -5.70 -21.76
CA ILE A 86 -8.44 -6.34 -20.43
C ILE A 86 -9.64 -7.28 -20.24
N ASP A 87 -10.85 -6.88 -20.66
CA ASP A 87 -12.08 -7.62 -20.41
C ASP A 87 -12.04 -9.08 -20.93
N PRO A 88 -11.53 -9.37 -22.15
CA PRO A 88 -11.40 -10.75 -22.62
C PRO A 88 -10.46 -11.59 -21.76
N GLN A 89 -9.40 -10.99 -21.24
CA GLN A 89 -8.41 -11.68 -20.41
C GLN A 89 -8.97 -12.01 -19.02
N ILE A 90 -9.70 -11.06 -18.41
CA ILE A 90 -10.40 -11.31 -17.14
C ILE A 90 -11.38 -12.47 -17.30
N LYS A 91 -12.22 -12.44 -18.34
CA LYS A 91 -13.22 -13.50 -18.59
C LYS A 91 -12.56 -14.85 -18.83
N LYS A 92 -11.53 -14.91 -19.66
CA LYS A 92 -10.76 -16.13 -19.94
C LYS A 92 -10.18 -16.72 -18.65
N LEU A 93 -9.58 -15.88 -17.80
CA LEU A 93 -9.02 -16.32 -16.52
C LEU A 93 -10.12 -16.81 -15.57
N PHE A 94 -11.25 -16.10 -15.50
CA PHE A 94 -12.38 -16.49 -14.65
C PHE A 94 -12.95 -17.86 -15.03
N TYR A 95 -13.19 -18.11 -16.32
CA TYR A 95 -13.67 -19.42 -16.75
C TYR A 95 -12.65 -20.53 -16.47
N ALA A 96 -11.36 -20.29 -16.76
CA ALA A 96 -10.30 -21.25 -16.42
C ALA A 96 -10.21 -21.53 -14.91
N MET A 97 -10.47 -20.52 -14.08
CA MET A 97 -10.54 -20.65 -12.62
C MET A 97 -11.72 -21.55 -12.21
N LYS A 98 -12.92 -21.32 -12.79
CA LYS A 98 -14.13 -22.12 -12.54
C LYS A 98 -13.95 -23.58 -13.00
N GLU A 99 -13.38 -23.81 -14.17
CA GLU A 99 -13.09 -25.15 -14.70
C GLU A 99 -12.15 -25.96 -13.78
N ARG A 100 -11.21 -25.27 -13.12
CA ARG A 100 -10.29 -25.87 -12.15
C ARG A 100 -10.88 -26.03 -10.75
N GLY A 101 -12.13 -25.58 -10.52
CA GLY A 101 -12.77 -25.64 -9.22
C GLY A 101 -12.14 -24.74 -8.15
N VAL A 102 -11.33 -23.75 -8.54
CA VAL A 102 -10.77 -22.74 -7.63
C VAL A 102 -11.68 -21.52 -7.56
N THR A 103 -11.72 -20.86 -6.40
CA THR A 103 -12.60 -19.72 -6.12
C THR A 103 -11.89 -18.37 -6.19
N GLN A 104 -10.55 -18.38 -6.24
CA GLN A 104 -9.70 -17.19 -6.25
C GLN A 104 -8.37 -17.48 -6.96
N THR A 105 -7.75 -16.43 -7.52
CA THR A 105 -6.48 -16.56 -8.27
C THR A 105 -5.25 -16.39 -7.38
N ILE A 106 -5.34 -15.60 -6.31
CA ILE A 106 -4.31 -15.51 -5.28
C ILE A 106 -4.69 -16.48 -4.15
N GLN A 107 -3.92 -17.56 -4.02
CA GLN A 107 -3.96 -18.41 -2.84
C GLN A 107 -3.06 -17.78 -1.76
N ALA A 108 -3.61 -16.79 -1.06
CA ALA A 108 -3.02 -16.32 0.19
C ALA A 108 -4.12 -16.41 1.24
N SER A 109 -3.78 -16.98 2.39
CA SER A 109 -4.71 -17.08 3.51
C SER A 109 -5.08 -15.67 3.98
N LEU A 110 -6.28 -15.49 4.53
CA LEU A 110 -6.66 -14.22 5.16
C LEU A 110 -5.63 -13.82 6.24
N THR A 111 -5.06 -14.80 6.94
CA THR A 111 -3.96 -14.61 7.90
C THR A 111 -2.73 -13.99 7.22
N GLU A 112 -2.27 -14.53 6.09
CA GLU A 112 -1.18 -13.95 5.31
C GLU A 112 -1.55 -12.58 4.76
N ALA A 113 -2.81 -12.32 4.39
CA ALA A 113 -3.29 -11.01 3.97
C ALA A 113 -3.29 -9.98 5.12
N TYR A 114 -3.62 -10.41 6.35
CA TYR A 114 -3.53 -9.60 7.57
C TYR A 114 -2.08 -9.38 8.02
N GLU A 115 -1.18 -10.32 7.76
CA GLU A 115 0.26 -10.19 7.96
C GLU A 115 0.92 -9.30 6.88
N VAL A 116 0.52 -9.43 5.61
CA VAL A 116 0.87 -8.48 4.51
C VAL A 116 0.50 -7.07 4.92
N PHE A 117 -0.62 -6.93 5.62
CA PHE A 117 -1.06 -5.64 6.05
C PHE A 117 -0.08 -4.96 6.98
N ASN A 118 0.73 -5.67 7.79
CA ASN A 118 1.15 -5.14 9.09
C ASN A 118 -0.02 -4.29 9.58
N LEU A 119 -1.14 -4.90 9.97
CA LEU A 119 -2.11 -4.15 10.77
C LEU A 119 -1.36 -3.79 12.08
N ASP A 120 -0.46 -2.81 11.99
CA ASP A 120 -0.27 -1.74 12.92
C ASP A 120 -1.68 -1.26 13.23
N MET A 121 -2.36 -1.94 14.16
CA MET A 121 -2.46 -1.54 15.56
C MET A 121 -2.00 -0.12 15.97
N THR A 122 -1.82 0.81 15.04
CA THR A 122 -1.71 2.25 15.27
C THR A 122 -3.10 2.86 15.45
N TYR A 123 -4.15 2.19 14.99
CA TYR A 123 -5.49 2.46 15.49
C TYR A 123 -5.67 1.77 16.84
N PRO A 124 -5.88 2.55 17.91
CA PRO A 124 -6.09 1.99 19.23
C PRO A 124 -7.34 1.11 19.22
N LYS A 125 -7.24 -0.14 19.68
CA LYS A 125 -8.38 -1.05 19.79
C LYS A 125 -9.41 -0.56 20.81
N SER A 126 -9.03 0.40 21.67
CA SER A 126 -9.90 1.00 22.68
C SER A 126 -9.49 2.43 23.03
N ALA A 127 -10.41 3.23 23.58
CA ALA A 127 -10.12 4.60 24.04
C ALA A 127 -8.93 4.67 25.03
N ARG A 128 -8.77 3.63 25.86
CA ARG A 128 -7.66 3.49 26.81
C ARG A 128 -6.29 3.33 26.13
N GLU A 129 -6.26 2.60 25.02
CA GLU A 129 -5.04 2.39 24.23
C GLU A 129 -4.69 3.65 23.41
N ALA A 130 -5.70 4.41 22.98
CA ALA A 130 -5.54 5.70 22.30
C ALA A 130 -4.84 6.72 23.20
N GLU A 131 -5.28 6.77 24.45
CA GLU A 131 -4.73 7.67 25.46
C GLU A 131 -3.28 7.30 25.82
N LEU A 132 -2.97 6.00 25.89
CA LEU A 132 -1.61 5.51 26.13
C LEU A 132 -0.65 5.88 25.00
N MET A 133 -1.09 5.77 23.74
CA MET A 133 -0.30 6.18 22.57
C MET A 133 -0.07 7.69 22.53
N GLN A 134 -1.11 8.51 22.77
CA GLN A 134 -0.95 9.96 22.87
C GLN A 134 -0.02 10.38 24.02
N ALA A 135 -0.09 9.70 25.17
CA ALA A 135 0.81 9.97 26.28
C ALA A 135 2.29 9.66 25.92
N ARG A 136 2.52 8.57 25.17
CA ARG A 136 3.86 8.19 24.68
C ARG A 136 4.40 9.20 23.68
N GLU A 137 3.59 9.67 22.74
CA GLU A 137 3.97 10.74 21.81
C GLU A 137 4.28 12.06 22.51
N ARG A 138 3.47 12.46 23.51
CA ARG A 138 3.73 13.65 24.32
C ARG A 138 5.06 13.55 25.06
N ARG A 139 5.40 12.37 25.57
CA ARG A 139 6.69 12.11 26.23
C ARG A 139 7.86 12.21 25.27
N GLN A 140 7.78 11.58 24.10
CA GLN A 140 8.82 11.69 23.07
C GLN A 140 8.99 13.13 22.58
N LYS A 141 7.90 13.88 22.35
CA LYS A 141 7.98 15.30 21.99
C LYS A 141 8.71 16.13 23.05
N ARG A 142 8.43 15.89 24.34
CA ARG A 142 9.13 16.58 25.45
C ARG A 142 10.62 16.23 25.51
N GLU A 143 10.96 14.96 25.33
CA GLU A 143 12.35 14.49 25.32
C GLU A 143 13.14 15.08 24.13
N ASN A 144 12.52 15.18 22.95
CA ASN A 144 13.12 15.80 21.78
C ASN A 144 13.33 17.30 21.98
N ILE A 145 12.34 18.02 22.50
CA ILE A 145 12.47 19.46 22.81
C ILE A 145 13.57 19.72 23.85
N MET A 146 13.67 18.86 24.88
CA MET A 146 14.75 18.93 25.87
C MET A 146 16.14 18.74 25.23
N LYS A 147 16.28 17.73 24.37
CA LYS A 147 17.54 17.46 23.65
C LYS A 147 17.91 18.61 22.71
N GLU A 148 16.95 19.14 21.98
CA GLU A 148 17.17 20.30 21.09
C GLU A 148 17.59 21.55 21.87
N ARG A 149 16.94 21.83 23.01
CA ARG A 149 17.34 22.94 23.89
C ARG A 149 18.75 22.74 24.43
N GLN A 150 19.10 21.56 24.90
CA GLN A 150 20.46 21.26 25.37
C GLN A 150 21.50 21.43 24.27
N ALA A 151 21.21 20.94 23.06
CA ALA A 151 22.08 21.11 21.90
C ALA A 151 22.24 22.58 21.50
N TYR A 152 21.16 23.37 21.56
CA TYR A 152 21.17 24.80 21.29
C TYR A 152 22.02 25.59 22.30
N TYR A 153 21.82 25.35 23.61
CA TYR A 153 22.62 26.01 24.65
C TYR A 153 24.09 25.58 24.64
N ALA A 154 24.38 24.31 24.30
CA ALA A 154 25.75 23.86 24.09
C ALA A 154 26.40 24.65 22.94
N ARG A 155 25.73 24.74 21.78
CA ARG A 155 26.20 25.54 20.62
C ARG A 155 26.43 27.01 20.96
N GLN A 156 25.55 27.62 21.75
CA GLN A 156 25.75 29.01 22.20
C GLN A 156 26.94 29.16 23.15
N LYS A 157 27.15 28.25 24.11
CA LYS A 157 28.34 28.26 24.98
C LYS A 157 29.63 28.08 24.17
N TYR A 158 29.63 27.23 23.14
CA TYR A 158 30.75 27.09 22.21
C TYR A 158 31.01 28.37 21.40
N ALA A 159 29.96 29.05 20.94
CA ALA A 159 30.08 30.28 20.16
C ALA A 159 30.53 31.49 21.00
N ALA A 160 30.08 31.55 22.27
CA ALA A 160 30.36 32.67 23.17
C ALA A 160 31.73 32.60 23.87
N ASN A 161 32.44 31.46 23.81
CA ASN A 161 33.70 31.28 24.53
C ASN A 161 34.91 31.07 23.59
N PRO A 162 35.69 32.13 23.27
CA PRO A 162 36.72 32.08 22.24
C PRO A 162 37.89 31.12 22.55
N HIS A 163 38.17 30.85 23.83
CA HIS A 163 39.22 29.92 24.24
C HIS A 163 38.90 28.45 23.88
N ILE A 164 37.64 28.03 24.01
CA ILE A 164 37.20 26.67 23.65
C ILE A 164 37.30 26.46 22.13
N ARG A 165 36.97 27.50 21.37
CA ARG A 165 37.02 27.50 19.90
C ARG A 165 38.45 27.41 19.37
N LEU A 166 39.41 28.04 20.07
CA LEU A 166 40.84 27.95 19.77
C LEU A 166 41.43 26.56 20.09
N MET A 167 41.05 25.98 21.23
CA MET A 167 41.54 24.67 21.67
C MET A 167 41.12 23.53 20.73
N ILE A 168 39.88 23.52 20.24
CA ILE A 168 39.41 22.52 19.28
C ILE A 168 40.11 22.67 17.91
N LYS A 169 40.31 23.91 17.45
CA LYS A 169 41.02 24.18 16.19
C LYS A 169 42.50 23.75 16.25
N GLN A 170 43.09 23.71 17.45
CA GLN A 170 44.44 23.18 17.68
C GLN A 170 44.44 21.64 17.73
N LEU A 171 43.40 21.02 18.29
CA LEU A 171 43.21 19.56 18.28
C LEU A 171 42.96 19.02 16.86
N GLU A 172 42.18 19.71 16.03
CA GLU A 172 41.98 19.35 14.61
C GLU A 172 43.25 19.48 13.77
N ARG A 173 44.23 20.28 14.22
CA ARG A 173 45.54 20.45 13.56
C ARG A 173 46.61 19.47 14.05
N SER A 174 46.36 18.77 15.15
CA SER A 174 47.31 17.84 15.78
C SER A 174 46.89 16.37 15.65
N GLY A 175 45.84 16.07 14.87
CA GLY A 175 45.49 14.71 14.48
C GLY A 175 46.30 14.23 13.28
N ASP A 176 47.57 13.89 13.52
CA ASP A 176 48.33 12.85 12.81
C ASP A 176 48.54 11.68 13.80
#